data_AF-A0A1W0A2V2-F1
#
_entry.id   AF-A0A1W0A2V2-F1
#
_cell.length_a   1.000
_cell.length_b   1.000
_cell.length_c   1.000
_cell.angle_alpha   90.00
_cell.angle_beta   90.00
_cell.angle_gamma   90.00
#
_symmetry.space_group_name_H-M   'P 1'
#
loop_
_entity.id
_entity.type
_entity.pdbx_description
1 polymer ?
#
loop_
_entity_poly.entity_id
_entity_poly.type
_entity_poly.pdbx_seq_one_letter_code
_entity_poly.pdbx_strand_id
1 'polypeptide(L)'
;MTCAMSTCRSTDASMRCSRCKSVFYCSHECQRSHWAMHKRSCTYMYAAMRWKTLESEWWATLPRDVHKTYGEVYFMLQGLKPCVVLTGVPNAFKQDFYDKVIQPCKLGEDVLVATINKVRTQAFDFDGKLILLHRQHERYNMILSMLKIKEIGHDDIVLEEKQIAWILDYPVALDECNDGTMLEIAYFAIETNDLLTSFCALDTIEHRQRVNVHFQKYKATLGEMLPMRIQVIIVS
;
A
#
# COMPACT_ATOMS: atom_id res chain seq x y z
N MET A 1 -18.06 20.53 -4.42
CA MET A 1 -17.62 19.13 -4.61
C MET A 1 -18.72 18.39 -5.33
N THR A 2 -18.39 17.40 -6.16
CA THR A 2 -19.42 16.64 -6.88
C THR A 2 -20.01 15.55 -6.00
N CYS A 3 -21.31 15.33 -6.09
CA CYS A 3 -22.00 14.24 -5.41
C CYS A 3 -21.49 12.88 -5.95
N ALA A 4 -21.08 11.99 -5.04
CA ALA A 4 -20.53 10.68 -5.38
C ALA A 4 -21.57 9.71 -5.99
N MET A 5 -22.87 10.03 -5.92
CA MET A 5 -23.89 9.29 -6.65
C MET A 5 -23.83 9.66 -8.14
N SER A 6 -23.38 8.72 -8.97
CA SER A 6 -23.12 8.92 -10.41
C SER A 6 -24.33 9.41 -11.21
N THR A 7 -25.55 9.10 -10.76
CA THR A 7 -26.81 9.53 -11.38
C THR A 7 -27.26 10.93 -10.95
N CYS A 8 -26.71 11.50 -9.87
CA CYS A 8 -27.11 12.82 -9.36
C CYS A 8 -26.33 13.96 -10.02
N ARG A 9 -24.99 13.83 -10.11
CA ARG A 9 -24.07 14.83 -10.70
C ARG A 9 -24.16 16.26 -10.15
N SER A 10 -24.82 16.47 -9.01
CA SER A 10 -24.83 17.78 -8.33
C SER A 10 -23.40 18.21 -7.95
N THR A 11 -23.07 19.47 -8.19
CA THR A 11 -21.77 20.09 -7.86
C THR A 11 -21.76 20.80 -6.50
N ASP A 12 -22.90 20.79 -5.80
CA ASP A 12 -23.11 21.40 -4.49
C ASP A 12 -23.22 20.33 -3.37
N ALA A 13 -22.37 19.31 -3.44
CA ALA A 13 -22.30 18.29 -2.40
C ALA A 13 -21.42 18.78 -1.24
N SER A 14 -22.01 18.88 -0.04
CA SER A 14 -21.33 19.32 1.18
C SER A 14 -21.28 18.23 2.29
N MET A 15 -22.15 17.23 2.21
CA MET A 15 -22.23 16.17 3.22
C MET A 15 -21.19 15.08 2.96
N ARG A 16 -20.21 14.93 3.86
CA ARG A 16 -19.21 13.86 3.75
C ARG A 16 -19.74 12.56 4.33
N CYS A 17 -19.29 11.42 3.78
CA CYS A 17 -19.43 10.14 4.47
C CYS A 17 -18.81 10.23 5.87
N SER A 18 -19.59 10.05 6.93
CA SER A 18 -19.13 10.24 8.31
C SER A 18 -18.02 9.27 8.72
N ARG A 19 -17.93 8.11 8.05
CA ARG A 19 -16.94 7.08 8.32
C ARG A 19 -15.61 7.35 7.62
N CYS A 20 -15.56 7.30 6.28
CA CYS A 20 -14.29 7.45 5.55
C CYS A 20 -13.92 8.91 5.28
N LYS A 21 -14.88 9.84 5.29
CA LYS A 21 -14.71 11.27 5.00
C LYS A 21 -14.19 11.61 3.59
N SER A 22 -14.05 10.62 2.70
CA SER A 22 -13.44 10.78 1.36
C SER A 22 -14.43 11.03 0.22
N VAL A 23 -15.74 10.83 0.44
CA VAL A 23 -16.77 11.08 -0.58
C VAL A 23 -17.82 12.04 -0.08
N PHE A 24 -18.39 12.83 -0.99
CA PHE A 24 -19.39 13.86 -0.73
C PHE A 24 -20.74 13.49 -1.34
N TYR A 25 -21.81 13.93 -0.69
CA TYR A 25 -23.19 13.76 -1.10
C TYR A 25 -23.94 15.08 -0.95
N CYS A 26 -24.93 15.30 -1.82
CA CYS A 26 -25.87 16.42 -1.66
C CYS A 26 -27.02 16.08 -0.69
N SER A 27 -27.27 14.79 -0.43
CA SER A 27 -28.35 14.34 0.45
C SER A 27 -28.09 12.94 1.03
N HIS A 28 -28.79 12.61 2.12
CA HIS A 28 -28.81 11.24 2.68
C HIS A 28 -29.42 10.20 1.74
N GLU A 29 -30.26 10.61 0.79
CA GLU A 29 -30.80 9.72 -0.24
C GLU A 29 -29.69 9.29 -1.21
N CYS A 30 -28.92 10.23 -1.74
CA CYS A 30 -27.77 9.91 -2.59
C CYS A 30 -26.74 9.03 -1.87
N GLN A 31 -26.51 9.28 -0.58
CA GLN A 31 -25.65 8.43 0.24
C GLN A 31 -26.18 6.99 0.35
N ARG A 32 -27.47 6.81 0.65
CA ARG A 32 -28.11 5.49 0.77
C ARG A 32 -28.08 4.73 -0.56
N SER A 33 -28.39 5.40 -1.66
CA SER A 33 -28.36 4.81 -3.01
C SER A 33 -26.95 4.41 -3.43
N HIS A 34 -25.93 5.21 -3.09
CA HIS A 34 -24.53 4.88 -3.38
C HIS A 34 -23.97 3.77 -2.46
N TRP A 35 -24.59 3.50 -1.30
CA TRP A 35 -23.99 2.68 -0.25
C TRP A 35 -23.57 1.28 -0.70
N ALA A 36 -24.36 0.60 -1.52
CA ALA A 36 -24.03 -0.75 -1.99
C ALA A 36 -22.67 -0.79 -2.71
N MET A 37 -22.36 0.22 -3.53
CA MET A 37 -21.07 0.34 -4.23
C MET A 37 -19.99 0.93 -3.31
N HIS A 38 -20.34 1.84 -2.41
CA HIS A 38 -19.39 2.53 -1.53
C HIS A 38 -18.92 1.67 -0.35
N LYS A 39 -19.73 0.73 0.17
CA LYS A 39 -19.49 0.05 1.44
C LYS A 39 -18.09 -0.55 1.57
N ARG A 40 -17.60 -1.20 0.50
CA ARG A 40 -16.28 -1.83 0.47
C ARG A 40 -15.17 -0.77 0.48
N SER A 41 -15.20 0.18 -0.46
CA SER A 41 -14.21 1.26 -0.54
C SER A 41 -14.20 2.14 0.71
N CYS A 42 -15.37 2.39 1.32
CA CYS A 42 -15.53 3.06 2.60
C CYS A 42 -14.78 2.34 3.73
N THR A 43 -14.91 1.01 3.79
CA THR A 43 -14.27 0.18 4.82
C THR A 43 -12.75 0.20 4.67
N TYR A 44 -12.24 0.05 3.45
CA TYR A 44 -10.81 0.09 3.17
C TYR A 44 -10.20 1.46 3.44
N MET A 45 -10.87 2.53 3.00
CA MET A 45 -10.40 3.89 3.27
C MET A 45 -10.41 4.21 4.77
N TYR A 46 -11.46 3.80 5.49
CA TYR A 46 -11.51 3.96 6.94
C TYR A 46 -10.37 3.21 7.64
N ALA A 47 -10.08 1.97 7.22
CA ALA A 47 -9.00 1.18 7.76
C ALA A 47 -7.62 1.80 7.48
N ALA A 48 -7.38 2.27 6.25
CA ALA A 48 -6.13 2.94 5.87
C ALA A 48 -5.93 4.27 6.59
N MET A 49 -6.99 5.07 6.76
CA MET A 49 -6.91 6.32 7.52
C MET A 49 -6.64 6.07 9.00
N ARG A 50 -7.27 5.04 9.57
CA ARG A 50 -6.98 4.60 10.94
C ARG A 50 -5.54 4.11 11.08
N TRP A 51 -5.03 3.36 10.10
CA TRP A 51 -3.62 2.95 10.04
C TRP A 51 -2.72 4.17 10.06
N LYS A 52 -2.94 5.13 9.17
CA LYS A 52 -2.14 6.36 9.07
C LYS A 52 -2.02 7.09 10.41
N THR A 53 -3.14 7.24 11.13
CA THR A 53 -3.16 7.89 12.45
C THR A 53 -2.37 7.08 13.47
N LEU A 54 -2.70 5.80 13.64
CA LEU A 54 -2.07 4.94 14.66
C LEU A 54 -0.58 4.72 14.39
N GLU A 55 -0.20 4.53 13.12
CA GLU A 55 1.19 4.44 12.69
C GLU A 55 1.94 5.71 13.07
N SER A 56 1.40 6.89 12.74
CA SER A 56 2.05 8.16 13.07
C SER A 56 2.21 8.37 14.59
N GLU A 57 1.19 8.03 15.38
CA GLU A 57 1.24 8.10 16.84
C GLU A 57 2.27 7.13 17.42
N TRP A 58 2.31 5.90 16.90
CA TRP A 58 3.25 4.87 17.33
C TRP A 58 4.69 5.29 17.05
N TRP A 59 4.96 5.79 15.86
CA TRP A 59 6.29 6.26 15.47
C TRP A 59 6.76 7.49 16.23
N ALA A 60 5.86 8.37 16.65
CA ALA A 60 6.20 9.51 17.50
C ALA A 60 6.75 9.09 18.88
N THR A 61 6.60 7.82 19.28
CA THR A 61 7.18 7.28 20.52
C THR A 61 8.64 6.83 20.37
N LEU A 62 9.19 6.83 19.15
CA LEU A 62 10.53 6.31 18.84
C LEU A 62 11.43 7.41 18.25
N PRO A 63 12.76 7.39 18.52
CA PRO A 63 13.68 8.46 18.11
C PRO A 63 14.19 8.34 16.68
N ARG A 64 13.40 7.81 15.73
CA ARG A 64 13.86 7.51 14.36
C ARG A 64 12.96 8.14 13.31
N ASP A 65 13.55 8.48 12.17
CA ASP A 65 12.80 8.78 10.94
C ASP A 65 12.20 7.51 10.35
N VAL A 66 11.05 7.66 9.72
CA VAL A 66 10.13 6.55 9.52
C VAL A 66 9.58 6.49 8.12
N HIS A 67 9.60 5.28 7.55
CA HIS A 67 8.77 4.92 6.41
C HIS A 67 7.34 4.65 6.84
N LYS A 68 6.45 5.61 6.54
CA LYS A 68 5.00 5.45 6.68
C LYS A 68 4.49 4.49 5.60
N THR A 69 3.69 3.52 5.97
CA THR A 69 3.21 2.44 5.08
C THR A 69 1.74 2.55 4.72
N TYR A 70 1.03 3.56 5.24
CA TYR A 70 -0.42 3.67 5.04
C TYR A 70 -0.83 3.69 3.55
N GLY A 71 -0.03 4.29 2.66
CA GLY A 71 -0.32 4.34 1.23
C GLY A 71 -0.24 2.95 0.58
N GLU A 72 0.82 2.20 0.87
CA GLU A 72 0.96 0.81 0.43
C GLU A 72 -0.15 -0.09 1.00
N VAL A 73 -0.51 0.09 2.27
CA VAL A 73 -1.64 -0.63 2.89
C VAL A 73 -2.94 -0.31 2.17
N TYR A 74 -3.18 0.95 1.82
CA TYR A 74 -4.36 1.33 1.05
C TYR A 74 -4.35 0.73 -0.36
N PHE A 75 -3.21 0.74 -1.06
CA PHE A 75 -3.06 0.10 -2.37
C PHE A 75 -3.35 -1.40 -2.29
N MET A 76 -2.84 -2.08 -1.25
CA MET A 76 -3.11 -3.50 -1.02
C MET A 76 -4.59 -3.77 -0.75
N LEU A 77 -5.25 -2.95 0.09
CA LEU A 77 -6.69 -3.09 0.34
C LEU A 77 -7.52 -2.88 -0.95
N GLN A 78 -7.06 -2.02 -1.86
CA GLN A 78 -7.71 -1.81 -3.17
C GLN A 78 -7.38 -2.91 -4.19
N GLY A 79 -6.60 -3.93 -3.81
CA GLY A 79 -6.19 -5.01 -4.69
C GLY A 79 -5.16 -4.60 -5.75
N LEU A 80 -4.55 -3.41 -5.62
CA LEU A 80 -3.51 -2.93 -6.52
C LEU A 80 -2.15 -3.58 -6.23
N LYS A 81 -1.89 -3.84 -4.94
CA LYS A 81 -0.73 -4.60 -4.45
C LYS A 81 -1.21 -5.93 -3.87
N PRO A 82 -0.48 -7.04 -4.08
CA PRO A 82 -0.81 -8.30 -3.44
C PRO A 82 -0.48 -8.31 -1.95
N CYS A 83 0.56 -7.57 -1.53
CA CYS A 83 1.02 -7.54 -0.16
C CYS A 83 1.77 -6.24 0.19
N VAL A 84 2.01 -6.05 1.49
CA VAL A 84 2.89 -5.02 2.06
C VAL A 84 3.80 -5.70 3.08
N VAL A 85 5.10 -5.47 2.96
CA VAL A 85 6.08 -5.94 3.96
C VAL A 85 6.51 -4.76 4.81
N LEU A 86 6.35 -4.88 6.13
CA LEU A 86 6.68 -3.82 7.08
C LEU A 86 8.17 -3.85 7.43
N THR A 87 9.01 -3.49 6.46
CA THR A 87 10.48 -3.53 6.58
C THR A 87 11.00 -2.58 7.66
N GLY A 88 10.33 -1.43 7.83
CA GLY A 88 10.68 -0.40 8.81
C GLY A 88 10.42 -0.79 10.27
N VAL A 89 9.48 -1.71 10.54
CA VAL A 89 9.17 -2.13 11.92
C VAL A 89 10.26 -3.06 12.44
N PRO A 90 10.98 -2.72 13.53
CA PRO A 90 12.02 -3.58 14.08
C PRO A 90 11.44 -4.87 14.67
N ASN A 91 12.17 -5.98 14.56
CA ASN A 91 11.69 -7.30 15.00
C ASN A 91 11.28 -7.35 16.47
N ALA A 92 11.98 -6.61 17.35
CA ALA A 92 11.67 -6.51 18.77
C ALA A 92 10.31 -5.83 19.07
N PHE A 93 9.78 -5.04 18.13
CA PHE A 93 8.58 -4.24 18.32
C PHE A 93 7.38 -4.71 17.49
N LYS A 94 7.50 -5.84 16.76
CA LYS A 94 6.43 -6.34 15.89
C LYS A 94 5.12 -6.58 16.60
N GLN A 95 5.17 -7.17 17.80
CA GLN A 95 3.95 -7.45 18.56
C GLN A 95 3.29 -6.14 19.03
N ASP A 96 4.09 -5.19 19.54
CA ASP A 96 3.59 -3.89 19.95
C ASP A 96 2.97 -3.11 18.77
N PHE A 97 3.61 -3.13 17.61
CA PHE A 97 3.06 -2.55 16.38
C PHE A 97 1.77 -3.26 15.94
N TYR A 98 1.72 -4.59 16.04
CA TYR A 98 0.52 -5.35 15.72
C TYR A 98 -0.65 -4.93 16.63
N ASP A 99 -0.43 -4.90 17.94
CA ASP A 99 -1.47 -4.62 18.94
C ASP A 99 -1.97 -3.17 18.87
N LYS A 100 -1.06 -2.22 18.62
CA LYS A 100 -1.38 -0.77 18.64
C LYS A 100 -1.78 -0.21 17.29
N VAL A 101 -1.32 -0.79 16.18
CA VAL A 101 -1.56 -0.26 14.82
C VAL A 101 -2.42 -1.23 14.01
N ILE A 102 -1.98 -2.48 13.83
CA ILE A 102 -2.62 -3.41 12.89
C ILE A 102 -4.00 -3.87 13.39
N GLN A 103 -4.06 -4.43 14.59
CA GLN A 103 -5.28 -5.01 15.16
C GLN A 103 -6.42 -3.99 15.26
N PRO A 104 -6.21 -2.73 15.72
CA PRO A 104 -7.28 -1.76 15.82
C PRO A 104 -7.79 -1.29 14.46
N CYS A 105 -7.03 -1.43 13.36
CA CYS A 105 -7.47 -1.07 12.02
C CYS A 105 -8.59 -1.96 11.48
N LYS A 106 -8.76 -3.17 12.05
CA LYS A 106 -9.79 -4.13 11.64
C LYS A 106 -9.78 -4.34 10.12
N LEU A 107 -8.62 -4.71 9.58
CA LEU A 107 -8.40 -4.91 8.14
C LEU A 107 -9.34 -5.96 7.50
N GLY A 108 -10.04 -6.73 8.33
CA GLY A 108 -11.03 -7.71 7.91
C GLY A 108 -10.40 -9.06 7.58
N GLU A 109 -11.25 -10.01 7.22
CA GLU A 109 -10.82 -11.36 6.86
C GLU A 109 -10.08 -11.39 5.52
N ASP A 110 -10.25 -10.37 4.67
CA ASP A 110 -9.59 -10.21 3.38
C ASP A 110 -8.06 -10.10 3.49
N VAL A 111 -7.53 -9.79 4.68
CA VAL A 111 -6.10 -9.60 4.89
C VAL A 111 -5.54 -10.69 5.80
N LEU A 112 -4.52 -11.40 5.33
CA LEU A 112 -3.67 -12.24 6.16
C LEU A 112 -2.52 -11.40 6.71
N VAL A 113 -2.34 -11.40 8.03
CA VAL A 113 -1.14 -10.87 8.67
C VAL A 113 -0.26 -12.05 9.08
N ALA A 114 1.00 -12.06 8.68
CA ALA A 114 1.94 -13.14 8.96
C ALA A 114 3.35 -12.59 9.21
N THR A 115 4.24 -13.47 9.66
CA THR A 115 5.68 -13.22 9.76
C THR A 115 6.40 -14.00 8.67
N ILE A 116 7.28 -13.33 7.93
CA ILE A 116 8.23 -13.95 7.01
C ILE A 116 9.37 -14.55 7.85
N ASN A 117 9.79 -15.77 7.55
CA ASN A 117 10.89 -16.42 8.25
C ASN A 117 11.90 -16.94 7.23
N LYS A 118 13.20 -16.78 7.52
CA LYS A 118 14.32 -17.32 6.72
C LYS A 118 14.23 -17.02 5.22
N VAL A 119 13.70 -15.85 4.84
CA VAL A 119 13.71 -15.38 3.46
C VAL A 119 14.63 -14.18 3.37
N ARG A 120 15.51 -14.18 2.37
CA ARG A 120 16.39 -13.05 2.08
C ARG A 120 16.59 -12.89 0.59
N THR A 121 17.06 -11.72 0.19
CA THR A 121 17.69 -11.48 -1.11
C THR A 121 19.18 -11.19 -0.92
N GLN A 122 19.86 -10.76 -1.97
CA GLN A 122 21.20 -10.21 -1.85
C GLN A 122 21.20 -8.86 -1.13
N ALA A 123 20.18 -8.02 -1.34
CA ALA A 123 20.14 -6.67 -0.80
C ALA A 123 19.46 -6.57 0.58
N PHE A 124 18.57 -7.50 0.93
CA PHE A 124 17.72 -7.35 2.11
C PHE A 124 17.40 -8.68 2.81
N ASP A 125 17.36 -8.64 4.15
CA ASP A 125 16.92 -9.75 4.99
C ASP A 125 15.47 -9.53 5.45
N PHE A 126 14.59 -10.43 5.03
CA PHE A 126 13.17 -10.41 5.38
C PHE A 126 12.86 -11.25 6.62
N ASP A 127 13.85 -11.89 7.25
CA ASP A 127 13.62 -12.73 8.41
C ASP A 127 12.98 -11.96 9.57
N GLY A 128 11.92 -12.55 10.08
CA GLY A 128 11.08 -11.97 11.10
C GLY A 128 10.20 -10.80 10.63
N LYS A 129 10.24 -10.32 9.38
CA LYS A 129 9.43 -9.15 9.00
C LYS A 129 7.94 -9.47 8.96
N LEU A 130 7.10 -8.51 9.32
CA LEU A 130 5.64 -8.63 9.18
C LEU A 130 5.24 -8.43 7.72
N ILE A 131 4.30 -9.24 7.25
CA ILE A 131 3.69 -9.11 5.92
C ILE A 131 2.17 -9.10 6.04
N LEU A 132 1.53 -8.21 5.29
CA LEU A 132 0.09 -8.16 5.07
C LEU A 132 -0.19 -8.65 3.65
N LEU A 133 -0.99 -9.70 3.47
CA LEU A 133 -1.36 -10.24 2.16
C LEU A 133 -2.85 -10.12 1.91
N HIS A 134 -3.23 -9.63 0.72
CA HIS A 134 -4.62 -9.57 0.30
C HIS A 134 -5.09 -10.91 -0.26
N ARG A 135 -6.01 -11.58 0.45
CA ARG A 135 -6.47 -12.94 0.15
C ARG A 135 -7.15 -13.10 -1.20
N GLN A 136 -7.77 -12.04 -1.69
CA GLN A 136 -8.49 -12.08 -2.97
C GLN A 136 -7.58 -11.67 -4.16
N HIS A 137 -6.32 -11.33 -3.92
CA HIS A 137 -5.42 -10.96 -5.01
C HIS A 137 -4.96 -12.21 -5.77
N GLU A 138 -4.88 -12.15 -7.09
CA GLU A 138 -4.53 -13.30 -7.96
C GLU A 138 -3.19 -13.97 -7.59
N ARG A 139 -2.23 -13.17 -7.14
CA ARG A 139 -0.88 -13.61 -6.71
C ARG A 139 -0.84 -14.25 -5.32
N TYR A 140 -1.93 -14.24 -4.54
CA TYR A 140 -1.94 -14.63 -3.12
C TYR A 140 -1.32 -16.02 -2.87
N ASN A 141 -1.80 -17.05 -3.57
CA ASN A 141 -1.33 -18.43 -3.37
C ASN A 141 0.13 -18.62 -3.78
N MET A 142 0.56 -17.96 -4.84
CA MET A 142 1.95 -18.02 -5.30
C MET A 142 2.89 -17.40 -4.27
N ILE A 143 2.51 -16.25 -3.70
CA ILE A 143 3.30 -15.58 -2.66
C ILE A 143 3.40 -16.44 -1.40
N LEU A 144 2.30 -17.08 -0.96
CA LEU A 144 2.34 -18.01 0.18
C LEU A 144 3.36 -19.14 -0.05
N SER A 145 3.39 -19.71 -1.24
CA SER A 145 4.31 -20.79 -1.62
C SER A 145 5.76 -20.30 -1.69
N MET A 146 6.01 -19.19 -2.38
CA MET A 146 7.35 -18.62 -2.56
C MET A 146 7.99 -18.21 -1.23
N LEU A 147 7.20 -17.62 -0.33
CA LEU A 147 7.66 -17.15 0.98
C LEU A 147 7.46 -18.18 2.09
N LYS A 148 6.95 -19.38 1.76
CA LYS A 148 6.69 -20.47 2.71
C LYS A 148 5.88 -20.04 3.94
N ILE A 149 4.94 -19.11 3.73
CA ILE A 149 4.13 -18.53 4.79
C ILE A 149 3.19 -19.60 5.36
N LYS A 150 3.23 -19.78 6.69
CA LYS A 150 2.55 -20.84 7.48
C LYS A 150 3.20 -22.22 7.42
N GLU A 151 4.29 -22.41 6.67
CA GLU A 151 5.09 -23.63 6.79
C GLU A 151 6.02 -23.51 8.02
N ILE A 152 6.17 -24.60 8.78
CA ILE A 152 7.02 -24.65 9.96
C ILE A 152 8.30 -25.39 9.61
N GLY A 153 9.45 -24.79 9.93
CA GLY A 153 10.75 -25.49 9.87
C GLY A 153 11.28 -25.73 8.46
N HIS A 154 11.15 -24.75 7.56
CA HIS A 154 11.79 -24.79 6.24
C HIS A 154 13.24 -24.29 6.27
N ASP A 155 13.99 -24.63 5.21
CA ASP A 155 15.35 -24.15 4.97
C ASP A 155 15.37 -22.66 4.55
N ASP A 156 16.56 -22.05 4.57
CA ASP A 156 16.73 -20.67 4.12
C ASP A 156 16.38 -20.52 2.63
N ILE A 157 15.56 -19.52 2.33
CA ILE A 157 15.10 -19.20 0.98
C ILE A 157 15.83 -17.93 0.53
N VAL A 158 16.52 -18.04 -0.59
CA VAL A 158 17.14 -16.90 -1.26
C VAL A 158 16.31 -16.58 -2.50
N LEU A 159 15.69 -15.41 -2.52
CA LEU A 159 14.94 -14.90 -3.66
C LEU A 159 15.80 -13.90 -4.46
N GLU A 160 15.51 -13.80 -5.75
CA GLU A 160 16.03 -12.75 -6.62
C GLU A 160 15.24 -11.44 -6.43
N GLU A 161 15.86 -10.29 -6.73
CA GLU A 161 15.20 -8.99 -6.58
C GLU A 161 13.99 -8.87 -7.51
N LYS A 162 14.03 -9.47 -8.70
CA LYS A 162 12.86 -9.56 -9.60
C LYS A 162 11.68 -10.29 -9.00
N GLN A 163 11.93 -11.29 -8.15
CA GLN A 163 10.86 -12.01 -7.44
C GLN A 163 10.26 -11.13 -6.36
N ILE A 164 11.09 -10.39 -5.60
CA ILE A 164 10.59 -9.42 -4.62
C ILE A 164 9.82 -8.28 -5.28
N ALA A 165 10.32 -7.72 -6.38
CA ALA A 165 9.62 -6.68 -7.13
C ALA A 165 8.24 -7.19 -7.61
N TRP A 166 8.14 -8.43 -8.08
CA TRP A 166 6.88 -9.05 -8.44
C TRP A 166 5.94 -9.27 -7.23
N ILE A 167 6.49 -9.70 -6.08
CA ILE A 167 5.75 -9.87 -4.82
C ILE A 167 5.25 -8.53 -4.30
N LEU A 168 6.00 -7.45 -4.45
CA LEU A 168 5.65 -6.11 -3.94
C LEU A 168 4.92 -5.24 -4.99
N ASP A 169 4.71 -5.75 -6.20
CA ASP A 169 4.22 -5.00 -7.37
C ASP A 169 5.06 -3.75 -7.69
N TYR A 170 6.39 -3.81 -7.51
CA TYR A 170 7.28 -2.75 -7.98
C TYR A 170 7.54 -2.91 -9.48
N PRO A 171 7.47 -1.81 -10.25
CA PRO A 171 7.56 -1.87 -11.71
C PRO A 171 8.96 -2.22 -12.21
N VAL A 172 9.99 -2.12 -11.37
CA VAL A 172 11.40 -2.36 -11.67
C VAL A 172 12.03 -3.09 -10.48
N ALA A 173 12.88 -4.07 -10.76
CA ALA A 173 13.64 -4.78 -9.74
C ALA A 173 15.03 -4.18 -9.53
N LEU A 174 15.60 -4.37 -8.33
CA LEU A 174 16.91 -3.81 -7.99
C LEU A 174 18.06 -4.46 -8.77
N ASP A 175 17.94 -5.73 -9.14
CA ASP A 175 18.91 -6.45 -9.96
C ASP A 175 18.92 -6.00 -11.44
N GLU A 176 17.89 -5.28 -11.88
CA GLU A 176 17.85 -4.59 -13.18
C GLU A 176 18.59 -3.24 -13.14
N CYS A 177 18.98 -2.78 -11.94
CA CYS A 177 19.56 -1.46 -11.70
C CYS A 177 21.09 -1.49 -11.52
N ASN A 178 21.83 -2.05 -12.48
CA ASN A 178 23.28 -2.24 -12.34
C ASN A 178 24.12 -1.06 -12.89
N ASP A 179 23.72 -0.50 -14.03
CA ASP A 179 24.49 0.53 -14.74
C ASP A 179 23.59 1.70 -15.15
N GLY A 180 23.80 2.87 -14.54
CA GLY A 180 23.12 4.11 -14.93
C GLY A 180 22.72 5.00 -13.76
N THR A 181 22.08 6.12 -14.08
CA THR A 181 21.58 7.08 -13.08
C THR A 181 20.38 6.49 -12.35
N MET A 182 20.50 6.33 -11.03
CA MET A 182 19.40 5.87 -10.18
C MET A 182 18.41 7.00 -9.90
N LEU A 183 17.13 6.67 -10.01
CA LEU A 183 16.01 7.54 -9.68
C LEU A 183 15.25 6.96 -8.50
N GLU A 184 14.97 7.80 -7.51
CA GLU A 184 13.94 7.52 -6.51
C GLU A 184 12.60 8.04 -7.04
N ILE A 185 11.67 7.11 -7.24
CA ILE A 185 10.32 7.40 -7.70
C ILE A 185 9.41 7.36 -6.48
N ALA A 186 8.63 8.42 -6.29
CA ALA A 186 7.72 8.54 -5.16
C ALA A 186 6.32 8.96 -5.63
N TYR A 187 5.29 8.28 -5.10
CA TYR A 187 3.90 8.66 -5.31
C TYR A 187 3.42 9.44 -4.10
N PHE A 188 2.78 10.57 -4.33
CA PHE A 188 2.25 11.44 -3.29
C PHE A 188 0.76 11.65 -3.44
N ALA A 189 0.05 11.70 -2.31
CA ALA A 189 -1.32 12.20 -2.28
C ALA A 189 -1.31 13.71 -2.58
N ILE A 190 -2.14 14.16 -3.52
CA ILE A 190 -2.14 15.57 -3.96
C ILE A 190 -2.60 16.50 -2.82
N GLU A 191 -3.65 16.11 -2.11
CA GLU A 191 -4.27 17.01 -1.12
C GLU A 191 -3.44 17.20 0.14
N THR A 192 -2.76 16.15 0.59
CA THR A 192 -2.05 16.13 1.88
C THR A 192 -0.54 16.14 1.74
N ASN A 193 -0.02 15.93 0.52
CA ASN A 193 1.40 15.77 0.24
C ASN A 193 2.07 14.60 0.97
N ASP A 194 1.29 13.63 1.44
CA ASP A 194 1.83 12.43 2.08
C ASP A 194 2.45 11.50 1.04
N LEU A 195 3.59 10.90 1.40
CA LEU A 195 4.20 9.80 0.64
C LEU A 195 3.32 8.55 0.73
N LEU A 196 3.03 7.95 -0.43
CA LEU A 196 2.19 6.76 -0.55
C LEU A 196 2.99 5.49 -0.78
N THR A 197 4.03 5.58 -1.61
CA THR A 197 5.01 4.53 -1.88
C THR A 197 6.22 5.20 -2.53
N SER A 198 7.41 4.63 -2.32
CA SER A 198 8.57 4.92 -3.14
C SER A 198 9.27 3.62 -3.55
N PHE A 199 10.01 3.69 -4.64
CA PHE A 199 10.86 2.62 -5.15
C PHE A 199 11.92 3.20 -6.09
N CYS A 200 12.98 2.44 -6.34
CA CYS A 200 14.06 2.86 -7.21
C CYS A 200 13.87 2.35 -8.65
N ALA A 201 14.40 3.10 -9.62
CA ALA A 201 14.50 2.69 -11.02
C ALA A 201 15.67 3.43 -11.70
N LEU A 202 16.29 2.84 -12.72
CA LEU A 202 17.21 3.56 -13.59
C LEU A 202 16.52 4.63 -14.45
N ASP A 203 17.26 5.69 -14.80
CA ASP A 203 16.89 6.69 -15.80
C ASP A 203 17.02 6.16 -17.24
N THR A 204 16.20 5.18 -17.58
CA THR A 204 16.10 4.61 -18.94
C THR A 204 14.70 4.78 -19.50
N ILE A 205 14.58 4.77 -20.83
CA ILE A 205 13.28 4.85 -21.52
C ILE A 205 12.36 3.70 -21.07
N GLU A 206 12.90 2.49 -20.98
CA GLU A 206 12.15 1.29 -20.59
C GLU A 206 11.59 1.41 -19.16
N HIS A 207 12.43 1.79 -18.19
CA HIS A 207 11.99 1.95 -16.81
C HIS A 207 10.96 3.07 -16.68
N ARG A 208 11.17 4.22 -17.34
CA ARG A 208 10.19 5.32 -17.35
C ARG A 208 8.84 4.87 -17.92
N GLN A 209 8.82 4.03 -18.96
CA GLN A 209 7.59 3.46 -19.50
C GLN A 209 6.89 2.54 -18.49
N ARG A 210 7.61 1.60 -17.87
CA ARG A 210 7.05 0.68 -16.85
C ARG A 210 6.50 1.45 -15.64
N VAL A 211 7.24 2.44 -15.16
CA VAL A 211 6.80 3.32 -14.06
C VAL A 211 5.55 4.11 -14.41
N ASN A 212 5.44 4.65 -15.64
CA ASN A 212 4.25 5.37 -16.07
C ASN A 212 3.04 4.43 -16.15
N VAL A 213 3.17 3.25 -16.78
CA VAL A 213 2.09 2.25 -16.85
C VAL A 213 1.61 1.87 -15.45
N HIS A 214 2.54 1.61 -14.53
CA HIS A 214 2.22 1.31 -13.14
C HIS A 214 1.48 2.48 -12.46
N PHE A 215 1.97 3.71 -12.59
CA PHE A 215 1.31 4.89 -12.02
C PHE A 215 -0.10 5.11 -12.59
N GLN A 216 -0.30 4.96 -13.90
CA GLN A 216 -1.62 5.12 -14.51
C GLN A 216 -2.60 4.04 -14.04
N LYS A 217 -2.16 2.78 -13.87
CA LYS A 217 -2.98 1.70 -13.30
C LYS A 217 -3.54 2.09 -11.92
N TYR A 218 -2.66 2.58 -11.05
CA TYR A 218 -3.03 2.99 -9.69
C TYR A 218 -3.94 4.22 -9.71
N LYS A 219 -3.58 5.24 -10.50
CA LYS A 219 -4.37 6.47 -10.66
C LYS A 219 -5.78 6.18 -11.20
N ALA A 220 -5.91 5.31 -12.20
CA ALA A 220 -7.20 4.95 -12.78
C ALA A 220 -8.09 4.19 -11.78
N THR A 221 -7.50 3.30 -10.97
CA THR A 221 -8.23 2.51 -9.98
C THR A 221 -8.71 3.35 -8.79
N LEU A 222 -7.87 4.27 -8.32
CA LEU A 222 -8.20 5.08 -7.15
C LEU A 222 -9.01 6.34 -7.51
N GLY A 223 -8.84 6.87 -8.71
CA GLY A 223 -9.58 8.03 -9.21
C GLY A 223 -9.62 9.19 -8.22
N GLU A 224 -10.82 9.71 -7.97
CA GLU A 224 -11.06 10.82 -7.03
C GLU A 224 -10.96 10.41 -5.55
N MET A 225 -10.93 9.11 -5.23
CA MET A 225 -10.84 8.66 -3.83
C MET A 225 -9.48 8.97 -3.21
N LEU A 226 -8.43 8.93 -4.01
CA LEU A 226 -7.08 9.33 -3.63
C LEU A 226 -6.37 9.91 -4.85
N PRO A 227 -6.51 11.22 -5.11
CA PRO A 227 -5.79 11.89 -6.18
C PRO A 227 -4.29 11.84 -5.90
N MET A 228 -3.50 11.40 -6.89
CA MET A 228 -2.06 11.19 -6.73
C MET A 228 -1.24 11.91 -7.81
N ARG A 229 -0.01 12.27 -7.41
CA ARG A 229 1.05 12.75 -8.31
C ARG A 229 2.29 11.87 -8.16
N ILE A 230 3.10 11.82 -9.22
CA ILE A 230 4.41 11.17 -9.22
C ILE A 230 5.49 12.26 -9.09
N GLN A 231 6.54 11.96 -8.33
CA GLN A 231 7.76 12.75 -8.25
C GLN A 231 8.97 11.85 -8.49
N VAL A 232 9.95 12.39 -9.20
CA VAL A 232 11.20 11.70 -9.54
C VAL A 232 12.34 12.52 -8.95
N ILE A 233 13.17 11.88 -8.13
CA ILE A 233 14.36 12.48 -7.53
C ILE A 233 15.56 11.71 -8.06
N ILE A 234 16.58 12.41 -8.55
CA ILE A 234 17.84 11.76 -8.94
C ILE A 234 18.58 11.42 -7.65
N VAL A 235 18.91 10.14 -7.47
CA VAL A 235 19.75 9.69 -6.37
C VAL A 235 21.20 9.84 -6.83
N SER A 236 21.91 10.80 -6.24
CA SER A 236 23.34 11.07 -6.51
C SER A 236 24.23 10.03 -5.87
#